data_AF-A0A962YV56-F1
#
_entry.id   AF-A0A962YV56-F1
#
_cell.length_a   1.000
_cell.length_b   1.000
_cell.length_c   1.000
_cell.angle_alpha   90.00
_cell.angle_beta   90.00
_cell.angle_gamma   90.00
#
_symmetry.space_group_name_H-M   'P 1'
#
loop_
_entity.id
_entity.type
_entity.pdbx_description
1 polymer ?
#
loop_
_entity_poly.entity_id
_entity_poly.type
_entity_poly.pdbx_seq_one_letter_code
_entity_poly.pdbx_strand_id
1 'polypeptide(L)'
;DGDLDDYRNWLNEQQRAANRDAAPRATGNGGSAVERREQKRQEAERRQQAAVKRKPLEQRVKKLEQRLEKLHGEQSRLHDELLEPALYEDANKNRLKELLLRKAQVDKELEEIEGEWLEAQEALEALAGEE
;
A
#
# COMPACT_ATOMS: atom_id res chain seq x y z
N ASP A 1 7.16 14.42 -7.73
CA ASP A 1 8.13 13.34 -7.49
C ASP A 1 8.83 12.96 -8.76
N GLY A 2 9.95 13.65 -9.00
CA GLY A 2 10.84 13.42 -10.12
C GLY A 2 12.28 13.32 -9.63
N ASP A 3 13.01 12.45 -10.31
CA ASP A 3 14.40 12.65 -10.73
C ASP A 3 15.57 12.11 -9.88
N LEU A 4 15.39 11.04 -9.12
CA LEU A 4 16.55 10.20 -8.77
C LEU A 4 16.87 9.17 -9.86
N ASP A 5 15.84 8.55 -10.45
CA ASP A 5 16.01 7.61 -11.57
C ASP A 5 16.39 8.32 -12.87
N ASP A 6 15.82 9.50 -13.13
CA ASP A 6 16.17 10.27 -14.32
C ASP A 6 17.59 10.84 -14.26
N TYR A 7 18.09 11.17 -13.06
CA TYR A 7 19.50 11.55 -12.87
C TYR A 7 20.45 10.37 -13.11
N ARG A 8 20.09 9.16 -12.66
CA ARG A 8 20.84 7.93 -12.96
C ARG A 8 20.85 7.59 -14.44
N ASN A 9 19.71 7.73 -15.11
CA ASN A 9 19.59 7.50 -16.54
C ASN A 9 20.40 8.52 -17.33
N TRP A 10 20.31 9.81 -16.98
CA TRP A 10 21.07 10.88 -17.60
C TRP A 10 22.59 10.69 -17.44
N LEU A 11 23.07 10.30 -16.25
CA LEU A 11 24.50 10.04 -16.01
C LEU A 11 24.99 8.83 -16.83
N ASN A 12 24.20 7.77 -16.90
CA ASN A 12 24.51 6.59 -17.72
C ASN A 12 24.51 6.92 -19.23
N GLU A 13 23.62 7.79 -19.67
CA GLU A 13 23.52 8.25 -21.06
C GLU A 13 24.69 9.16 -21.43
N GLN A 14 25.07 10.07 -20.53
CA GLN A 14 26.26 10.92 -20.66
C GLN A 14 27.55 10.09 -20.70
N GLN A 15 27.65 9.06 -19.87
CA GLN A 15 28.81 8.17 -19.84
C GLN A 15 28.89 7.27 -21.08
N ARG A 16 27.75 6.87 -21.65
CA ARG A 16 27.68 6.16 -22.95
C ARG A 16 28.01 7.06 -24.13
N ALA A 17 27.58 8.32 -24.11
CA ALA A 17 27.90 9.31 -25.14
C ALA A 17 29.41 9.62 -25.15
N ALA A 18 30.01 9.84 -23.96
CA ALA A 18 31.44 10.07 -23.82
C ALA A 18 32.30 8.87 -24.30
N ASN A 19 31.77 7.65 -24.20
CA ASN A 19 32.45 6.43 -24.65
C ASN A 19 32.25 6.13 -26.15
N ARG A 20 31.39 6.89 -26.84
CA ARG A 20 31.09 6.72 -28.27
C ARG A 20 31.99 7.57 -29.18
N ASP A 21 32.51 8.69 -28.67
CA ASP A 21 33.42 9.58 -29.41
C ASP A 21 34.91 9.17 -29.32
N ALA A 22 35.25 8.16 -28.50
CA ALA A 22 36.59 7.60 -28.41
C ALA A 22 36.71 6.29 -29.21
N ALA A 23 37.30 6.35 -30.41
CA ALA A 23 37.72 5.17 -31.17
C ALA A 23 38.73 4.30 -30.37
N PRO A 24 38.87 2.99 -30.67
CA PRO A 24 39.11 1.97 -29.66
C PRO A 24 40.57 1.92 -29.24
N ARG A 25 40.85 2.38 -28.02
CA ARG A 25 42.00 1.90 -27.25
C ARG A 25 41.49 1.06 -26.09
N ALA A 26 41.74 -0.24 -26.21
CA ALA A 26 41.58 -1.19 -25.13
C ALA A 26 42.47 -0.76 -23.95
N THR A 27 41.84 -0.24 -22.90
CA THR A 27 42.38 -0.25 -21.54
C THR A 27 41.23 -0.64 -20.63
N GLY A 28 41.29 -1.87 -20.13
CA GLY A 28 40.30 -2.44 -19.24
C GLY A 28 40.17 -1.60 -17.97
N ASN A 29 38.94 -1.17 -17.69
CA ASN A 29 38.42 -1.02 -16.34
C ASN A 29 36.89 -0.89 -16.36
N GLY A 30 36.22 -1.80 -17.07
CA GLY A 30 34.78 -1.93 -17.06
C GLY A 30 34.45 -3.32 -16.54
N GLY A 31 33.81 -3.41 -15.38
CA GLY A 31 33.40 -4.68 -14.78
C GLY A 31 32.85 -5.61 -15.85
N SER A 32 33.38 -6.84 -15.88
CA SER A 32 33.22 -7.77 -17.00
C SER A 32 31.73 -7.87 -17.38
N ALA A 33 31.41 -8.15 -18.66
CA ALA A 33 30.00 -8.32 -19.06
C ALA A 33 29.24 -9.35 -18.18
N VAL A 34 29.99 -10.25 -17.53
CA VAL A 34 29.56 -11.18 -16.50
C VAL A 34 29.15 -10.48 -15.21
N GLU A 35 29.95 -9.56 -14.65
CA GLU A 35 29.61 -8.77 -13.44
C GLU A 35 28.36 -7.90 -13.63
N ARG A 36 28.21 -7.24 -14.79
CA ARG A 36 26.99 -6.47 -15.10
C ARG A 36 25.76 -7.34 -15.23
N ARG A 37 25.92 -8.56 -15.77
CA ARG A 37 24.81 -9.53 -15.88
C ARG A 37 24.44 -10.09 -14.51
N GLU A 38 25.43 -10.35 -13.66
CA GLU A 38 25.26 -10.83 -12.30
C GLU A 38 24.60 -9.77 -11.40
N GLN A 39 25.02 -8.50 -11.47
CA GLN A 39 24.38 -7.38 -10.78
C GLN A 39 22.91 -7.22 -11.17
N LYS A 40 22.59 -7.26 -12.48
CA LYS A 40 21.20 -7.20 -12.97
C LYS A 40 20.36 -8.37 -12.46
N ARG A 41 20.95 -9.56 -12.35
CA ARG A 41 20.27 -10.74 -11.83
C ARG A 41 19.97 -10.58 -10.33
N GLN A 42 20.95 -10.14 -9.54
CA GLN A 42 20.77 -9.89 -8.11
C GLN A 42 19.72 -8.80 -7.84
N GLU A 43 19.72 -7.74 -8.64
CA GLU A 43 18.70 -6.68 -8.56
C GLU A 43 17.29 -7.22 -8.89
N ALA A 44 17.16 -8.03 -9.94
CA ALA A 44 15.88 -8.67 -10.29
C ALA A 44 15.40 -9.64 -9.20
N GLU A 45 16.31 -10.40 -8.58
CA GLU A 45 16.00 -11.30 -7.46
C GLU A 45 15.55 -10.50 -6.22
N ARG A 46 16.20 -9.38 -5.90
CA ARG A 46 15.78 -8.48 -4.80
C ARG A 46 14.38 -7.91 -5.03
N ARG A 47 14.10 -7.42 -6.25
CA ARG A 47 12.76 -6.93 -6.63
C ARG A 47 11.71 -8.03 -6.56
N GLN A 48 12.02 -9.25 -6.98
CA GLN A 48 11.10 -10.39 -6.85
C GLN A 48 10.81 -10.73 -5.39
N GLN A 49 11.83 -10.75 -4.53
CA GLN A 49 11.66 -11.02 -3.11
C GLN A 49 10.82 -9.96 -2.42
N ALA A 50 11.04 -8.67 -2.74
CA ALA A 50 10.23 -7.57 -2.23
C ALA A 50 8.77 -7.69 -2.69
N ALA A 51 8.53 -7.97 -3.98
CA ALA A 51 7.19 -8.17 -4.52
C ALA A 51 6.43 -9.34 -3.86
N VAL A 52 7.13 -10.43 -3.51
CA VAL A 52 6.51 -11.57 -2.80
C VAL A 52 6.04 -11.17 -1.40
N LYS A 53 6.77 -10.30 -0.70
CA LYS A 53 6.39 -9.80 0.63
C LYS A 53 5.29 -8.75 0.57
N ARG A 54 5.29 -7.87 -0.44
CA ARG A 54 4.30 -6.79 -0.61
C ARG A 54 2.91 -7.29 -0.99
N LYS A 55 2.82 -8.24 -1.93
CA LYS A 55 1.54 -8.78 -2.43
C LYS A 55 0.52 -9.19 -1.35
N PRO A 56 0.87 -9.99 -0.31
CA PRO A 56 -0.11 -10.36 0.71
C PRO A 56 -0.59 -9.16 1.55
N LEU A 57 0.27 -8.17 1.77
CA LEU A 57 -0.09 -6.94 2.48
C LEU A 57 -1.03 -6.07 1.64
N GLU A 58 -0.75 -5.88 0.36
CA GLU A 58 -1.65 -5.17 -0.58
C GLU A 58 -3.04 -5.84 -0.64
N GLN A 59 -3.08 -7.17 -0.64
CA GLN A 59 -4.34 -7.91 -0.57
C GLN A 59 -5.06 -7.74 0.77
N ARG A 60 -4.31 -7.67 1.87
CA ARG A 60 -4.89 -7.42 3.21
C ARG A 60 -5.48 -6.02 3.27
N VAL A 61 -4.74 -4.99 2.87
CA VAL A 61 -5.21 -3.60 2.78
C VAL A 61 -6.51 -3.52 1.99
N LYS A 62 -6.55 -4.09 0.77
CA LYS A 62 -7.77 -4.09 -0.05
C LYS A 62 -8.97 -4.74 0.63
N LYS A 63 -8.76 -5.82 1.39
CA LYS A 63 -9.84 -6.48 2.15
C LYS A 63 -10.31 -5.63 3.32
N LEU A 64 -9.39 -4.98 4.02
CA LEU A 64 -9.70 -4.09 5.13
C LEU A 64 -10.48 -2.86 4.63
N GLU A 65 -10.07 -2.23 3.54
CA GLU A 65 -10.79 -1.13 2.89
C GLU A 65 -12.23 -1.50 2.51
N GLN A 66 -12.42 -2.68 1.92
CA GLN A 66 -13.77 -3.17 1.60
C GLN A 66 -14.63 -3.39 2.85
N ARG A 67 -14.02 -3.72 4.00
CA ARG A 67 -14.74 -3.91 5.25
C ARG A 67 -15.04 -2.56 5.91
N LEU A 68 -14.10 -1.61 5.90
CA LEU A 68 -14.31 -0.23 6.33
C LEU A 68 -15.49 0.41 5.58
N GLU A 69 -15.49 0.32 4.25
CA GLU A 69 -16.58 0.87 3.42
C GLU A 69 -17.95 0.30 3.82
N LYS A 70 -18.02 -1.02 4.04
CA LYS A 70 -19.27 -1.67 4.48
C LYS A 70 -19.72 -1.20 5.86
N LEU A 71 -18.79 -1.07 6.81
CA LEU A 71 -19.11 -0.66 8.17
C LEU A 71 -19.46 0.81 8.25
N HIS A 72 -18.81 1.70 7.50
CA HIS A 72 -19.24 3.10 7.38
C HIS A 72 -20.63 3.21 6.75
N GLY A 73 -20.91 2.42 5.71
CA GLY A 73 -22.25 2.35 5.13
C GLY A 73 -23.30 1.88 6.14
N GLU A 74 -22.97 0.89 6.98
CA GLU A 74 -23.84 0.45 8.07
C GLU A 74 -24.00 1.51 9.18
N GLN A 75 -22.92 2.16 9.58
CA GLN A 75 -22.92 3.24 10.57
C GLN A 75 -23.83 4.39 10.12
N SER A 76 -23.77 4.78 8.84
CA SER A 76 -24.65 5.80 8.27
C SER A 76 -26.11 5.36 8.33
N ARG A 77 -26.42 4.12 7.95
CA ARG A 77 -27.80 3.60 8.02
C ARG A 77 -28.34 3.57 9.45
N LEU A 78 -27.53 3.09 10.39
CA LEU A 78 -27.90 3.08 11.81
C LEU A 78 -28.12 4.50 12.34
N HIS A 79 -27.29 5.46 11.90
CA HIS A 79 -27.49 6.87 12.23
C HIS A 79 -28.85 7.36 11.72
N ASP A 80 -29.16 7.12 10.45
CA ASP A 80 -30.44 7.53 9.86
C ASP A 80 -31.64 6.89 10.58
N GLU A 81 -31.57 5.59 10.89
CA GLU A 81 -32.61 4.90 11.66
C GLU A 81 -32.78 5.48 13.07
N LEU A 82 -31.68 5.89 13.71
CA LEU A 82 -31.72 6.50 15.05
C LEU A 82 -32.26 7.94 15.03
N LEU A 83 -32.34 8.60 13.87
CA LEU A 83 -32.96 9.92 13.74
C LEU A 83 -34.49 9.85 13.67
N GLU A 84 -35.07 8.67 13.43
CA GLU A 84 -36.52 8.51 13.28
C GLU A 84 -37.27 8.77 14.61
N PRO A 85 -38.13 9.80 14.71
CA PRO A 85 -38.79 10.15 15.97
C PRO A 85 -39.67 9.03 16.53
N ALA A 86 -40.33 8.27 15.66
CA ALA A 86 -41.18 7.15 16.03
C ALA A 86 -40.41 6.02 16.75
N LEU A 87 -39.09 5.93 16.57
CA LEU A 87 -38.26 4.92 17.23
C LEU A 87 -38.26 5.06 18.77
N TYR A 88 -38.51 6.27 19.27
CA TYR A 88 -38.48 6.58 20.69
C TYR A 88 -39.82 6.34 21.40
N GLU A 89 -40.83 5.88 20.66
CA GLU A 89 -42.11 5.45 21.24
C GLU A 89 -41.94 4.16 22.05
N ASP A 90 -42.78 4.00 23.08
CA ASP A 90 -42.73 2.85 23.99
C ASP A 90 -42.83 1.49 23.28
N ALA A 91 -43.57 1.44 22.17
CA ALA A 91 -43.71 0.24 21.34
C ALA A 91 -42.39 -0.21 20.69
N ASN A 92 -41.43 0.71 20.50
CA ASN A 92 -40.18 0.47 19.78
C ASN A 92 -38.96 0.33 20.71
N LYS A 93 -39.15 0.29 22.04
CA LYS A 93 -38.06 0.20 23.04
C LYS A 93 -37.05 -0.92 22.77
N ASN A 94 -37.50 -2.09 22.31
CA ASN A 94 -36.61 -3.21 22.00
C ASN A 94 -35.77 -2.91 20.75
N ARG A 95 -36.40 -2.41 19.69
CA ARG A 95 -35.71 -2.01 18.46
C ARG A 95 -34.69 -0.90 18.72
N LEU A 96 -35.04 0.11 19.53
CA LEU A 96 -34.11 1.17 19.91
C LEU A 96 -32.87 0.61 20.61
N LYS A 97 -33.04 -0.34 21.55
CA LYS A 97 -31.91 -1.00 22.23
C LYS A 97 -31.04 -1.79 21.26
N GLU A 98 -31.64 -2.52 20.32
CA GLU A 98 -30.91 -3.28 19.30
C GLU A 98 -30.09 -2.36 18.40
N LEU A 99 -30.67 -1.25 17.94
CA LEU A 99 -29.96 -0.27 17.11
C LEU A 99 -28.80 0.39 17.86
N LEU A 100 -28.99 0.75 19.13
CA LEU A 100 -27.92 1.32 19.95
C LEU A 100 -26.78 0.30 20.20
N LEU A 101 -27.13 -0.95 20.48
CA LEU A 101 -26.14 -2.01 20.64
C LEU A 101 -25.37 -2.26 19.34
N ARG A 102 -26.08 -2.30 18.21
CA ARG A 102 -25.45 -2.49 16.90
C ARG A 102 -24.55 -1.32 16.53
N LYS A 103 -24.96 -0.08 16.81
CA LYS A 103 -24.13 1.11 16.62
C LYS A 103 -22.82 1.00 17.41
N ALA A 104 -22.89 0.67 18.70
CA ALA A 104 -21.70 0.50 19.53
C ALA A 104 -20.76 -0.60 19.00
N GLN A 105 -21.33 -1.69 18.51
CA GLN A 105 -20.56 -2.78 17.91
C GLN A 105 -19.89 -2.36 16.59
N VAL A 106 -20.61 -1.65 15.71
CA VAL A 106 -20.07 -1.14 14.44
C VAL A 106 -18.97 -0.12 14.69
N ASP A 107 -19.16 0.81 15.64
CA ASP A 107 -18.15 1.81 16.02
C ASP A 107 -16.86 1.12 16.51
N LYS A 108 -16.98 0.07 17.33
CA LYS A 108 -15.84 -0.71 17.80
C LYS A 108 -15.15 -1.48 16.67
N GLU A 109 -15.92 -2.12 15.79
CA GLU A 109 -15.36 -2.84 14.64
C GLU A 109 -14.63 -1.90 13.67
N LEU A 110 -15.13 -0.67 13.49
CA LEU A 110 -14.45 0.35 12.70
C LEU A 110 -13.08 0.69 13.30
N GLU A 111 -13.02 1.00 14.60
CA GLU A 111 -11.76 1.33 15.28
C GLU A 111 -10.73 0.20 15.15
N GLU A 112 -11.14 -1.05 15.35
CA GLU A 112 -10.26 -2.22 15.22
C GLU A 112 -9.70 -2.35 13.78
N ILE A 113 -10.55 -2.19 12.77
CA ILE A 113 -10.15 -2.36 11.37
C ILE A 113 -9.33 -1.18 10.86
N GLU A 114 -9.63 0.04 11.31
CA GLU A 114 -8.83 1.23 11.01
C GLU A 114 -7.40 1.05 11.54
N GLY A 115 -7.26 0.52 12.77
CA GLY A 115 -5.96 0.14 13.33
C GLY A 115 -5.24 -0.91 12.49
N GLU A 116 -5.92 -2.02 12.15
CA GLU A 116 -5.33 -3.05 11.29
C GLU A 116 -4.94 -2.54 9.90
N TRP A 117 -5.72 -1.61 9.34
CA TRP A 117 -5.46 -1.02 8.04
C TRP A 117 -4.23 -0.12 8.10
N LEU A 118 -4.11 0.72 9.13
CA LEU A 118 -2.95 1.57 9.35
C LEU A 118 -1.68 0.73 9.50
N GLU A 119 -1.69 -0.30 10.35
CA GLU A 119 -0.56 -1.21 10.52
C GLU A 119 -0.15 -1.89 9.20
N ALA A 120 -1.13 -2.30 8.38
CA ALA A 120 -0.86 -2.94 7.09
C ALA A 120 -0.28 -1.96 6.06
N GLN A 121 -0.73 -0.70 6.07
CA GLN A 121 -0.17 0.36 5.24
C GLN A 121 1.26 0.72 5.68
N GLU A 122 1.51 0.90 6.97
CA GLU A 122 2.86 1.16 7.52
C GLU A 122 3.83 0.03 7.15
N ALA A 123 3.39 -1.23 7.21
CA ALA A 123 4.19 -2.37 6.78
C ALA A 123 4.50 -2.36 5.27
N LEU A 124 3.58 -1.87 4.44
CA LEU A 124 3.83 -1.68 3.00
C LEU A 124 4.83 -0.54 2.75
N GLU A 125 4.69 0.57 3.45
CA GLU A 125 5.60 1.72 3.35
C GLU A 125 7.02 1.34 3.77
N ALA A 126 7.16 0.58 4.86
CA ALA A 126 8.46 0.07 5.32
C ALA A 126 9.15 -0.79 4.25
N LEU A 127 8.40 -1.68 3.58
CA LEU A 127 8.94 -2.50 2.49
C LEU A 127 9.29 -1.68 1.24
N ALA A 128 8.57 -0.59 0.97
CA ALA A 128 8.88 0.31 -0.13
C ALA A 128 10.12 1.18 0.14
N GLY A 129 10.37 1.53 1.40
CA GLY A 129 11.57 2.28 1.83
C GLY A 129 12.85 1.43 1.91
N GLU A 130 12.74 0.10 1.91
CA GLU A 130 13.87 -0.84 1.85
C GLU A 130 14.40 -1.11 0.42
N GLU A 131 13.66 -0.70 -0.61
CA GLU A 131 14.01 -0.85 -2.05
C GLU A 131 14.99 0.22 -2.54
#